data_AF-A0A2J8A7G4-F1
#
_entry.id   AF-A0A2J8A7G4-F1
#
_cell.length_a   1.000
_cell.length_b   1.000
_cell.length_c   1.000
_cell.angle_alpha   90.00
_cell.angle_beta   90.00
_cell.angle_gamma   90.00
#
_symmetry.space_group_name_H-M   'P 1'
#
loop_
_entity.id
_entity.type
_entity.pdbx_description
1 polymer ?
#
loop_
_entity_poly.entity_id
_entity_poly.type
_entity_poly.pdbx_seq_one_letter_code
_entity_poly.pdbx_strand_id
1 'polypeptide(L)'
;APSRHQPRRQELHLRCSAGAGVADSSAGGVRPAATTVRQPSELQSLINAIPFTKLVIWGSMAAIAVQLQDFAGIVLGTFIVSFIGNSFVENAQESQLVQSVLPKAHMRRQVLVLIYFSMILGLFTLLGVLTIPDIAREGADFVKRLQSDNIWVILVEKMRRGVGDQVMNSLEKAVYLATSNDIAAAGVSESQVWSAERSTGLGLAVASMLKGYTNTAAKYTAVFLKSVAKFSLQALVSLILGFIFVWDMPTISRGISSLRTSRLAPLYNEVAPVLTVFGKLFGKALQVQVPIYSAHLKLHPLMVLTVLLVAEHNLGVWGLLLAVPSTVFALDYVIRFPNHTIREVGERKLSHIQKQAAAPPPPPPPSPPPPPPPQDEGSGPGLALQGA
;
A
#
# COMPACT_ATOMS: atom_id res chain seq x y z
N ALA A 1 -34.43 -40.88 -14.37
CA ALA A 1 -35.59 -40.47 -13.58
C ALA A 1 -35.24 -40.47 -12.10
N PRO A 2 -35.12 -39.30 -11.46
CA PRO A 2 -35.27 -39.16 -10.02
C PRO A 2 -36.61 -38.46 -9.74
N SER A 3 -37.49 -39.12 -8.98
CA SER A 3 -38.76 -38.55 -8.55
C SER A 3 -38.57 -37.65 -7.33
N ARG A 4 -39.17 -36.47 -7.45
CA ARG A 4 -39.33 -35.39 -6.47
C ARG A 4 -40.06 -35.86 -5.20
N HIS A 5 -39.74 -35.29 -4.04
CA HIS A 5 -40.64 -34.30 -3.40
C HIS A 5 -40.00 -33.51 -2.25
N GLN A 6 -40.39 -32.24 -2.22
CA GLN A 6 -39.98 -31.11 -1.38
C GLN A 6 -40.21 -31.23 0.13
N PRO A 7 -39.57 -30.34 0.92
CA PRO A 7 -39.75 -30.22 2.37
C PRO A 7 -40.97 -29.34 2.73
N ARG A 8 -41.71 -29.72 3.77
CA ARG A 8 -42.89 -29.01 4.26
C ARG A 8 -42.55 -28.03 5.39
N ARG A 9 -42.94 -26.76 5.19
CA ARG A 9 -43.14 -25.71 6.20
C ARG A 9 -44.02 -26.21 7.36
N GLN A 10 -43.73 -25.76 8.58
CA GLN A 10 -44.73 -25.60 9.63
C GLN A 10 -44.68 -24.15 10.14
N GLU A 11 -45.77 -23.43 9.90
CA GLU A 11 -46.14 -22.17 10.55
C GLU A 11 -47.31 -22.44 11.50
N LEU A 12 -47.36 -21.60 12.54
CA LEU A 12 -48.53 -21.17 13.33
C LEU A 12 -49.37 -22.23 14.07
N HIS A 13 -49.56 -22.01 15.38
CA HIS A 13 -50.89 -21.67 15.92
C HIS A 13 -50.80 -21.07 17.34
N LEU A 14 -51.21 -19.82 17.46
CA LEU A 14 -51.76 -19.23 18.70
C LEU A 14 -52.98 -20.04 19.16
N ARG A 15 -53.12 -20.22 20.49
CA ARG A 15 -54.44 -20.27 21.15
C ARG A 15 -54.35 -19.78 22.59
N CYS A 16 -55.05 -18.67 22.85
CA CYS A 16 -55.59 -18.32 24.15
C CYS A 16 -56.61 -19.38 24.59
N SER A 17 -56.70 -19.65 25.89
CA SER A 17 -57.94 -20.08 26.52
C SER A 17 -57.98 -19.55 27.95
N ALA A 18 -59.00 -18.72 28.19
CA ALA A 18 -59.53 -18.42 29.50
C ALA A 18 -60.22 -19.67 30.07
N GLY A 19 -60.21 -19.80 31.39
CA GLY A 19 -60.95 -20.81 32.14
C GLY A 19 -61.14 -20.32 33.57
N ALA A 20 -62.34 -19.81 33.86
CA ALA A 20 -62.82 -19.47 35.18
C ALA A 20 -63.11 -20.76 35.99
N GLY A 21 -62.86 -20.74 37.30
CA GLY A 21 -63.16 -21.84 38.21
C GLY A 21 -62.87 -21.50 39.67
N VAL A 22 -63.84 -20.82 40.29
CA VAL A 22 -64.33 -20.90 41.69
C VAL A 22 -63.53 -21.75 42.70
N ALA A 23 -63.09 -21.14 43.82
CA ALA A 23 -63.54 -21.45 45.20
C ALA A 23 -62.57 -20.94 46.30
N ASP A 24 -63.19 -20.36 47.33
CA ASP A 24 -62.80 -20.26 48.75
C ASP A 24 -61.62 -19.40 49.25
N SER A 25 -62.00 -18.21 49.72
CA SER A 25 -61.97 -17.79 51.14
C SER A 25 -61.04 -18.54 52.11
N SER A 26 -59.98 -17.89 52.59
CA SER A 26 -59.82 -17.57 54.03
C SER A 26 -58.54 -16.79 54.33
N ALA A 27 -58.75 -15.67 55.03
CA ALA A 27 -57.90 -14.95 55.95
C ALA A 27 -56.37 -15.22 56.00
N GLY A 28 -55.58 -14.17 55.75
CA GLY A 28 -54.16 -14.14 56.11
C GLY A 28 -53.34 -13.07 55.40
N GLY A 29 -53.77 -11.81 55.43
CA GLY A 29 -53.07 -10.70 54.78
C GLY A 29 -51.76 -10.32 55.47
N VAL A 30 -50.69 -11.08 55.25
CA VAL A 30 -49.32 -10.58 55.39
C VAL A 30 -48.99 -9.83 54.10
N ARG A 31 -48.84 -8.50 54.20
CA ARG A 31 -48.31 -7.67 53.11
C ARG A 31 -46.97 -8.25 52.62
N PRO A 32 -46.79 -8.60 51.34
CA PRO A 32 -45.44 -8.82 50.84
C PRO A 32 -44.74 -7.46 50.86
N ALA A 33 -43.62 -7.40 51.59
CA ALA A 33 -42.71 -6.26 51.55
C ALA A 33 -42.39 -5.97 50.07
N ALA A 34 -42.61 -4.73 49.65
CA ALA A 34 -42.19 -4.26 48.34
C ALA A 34 -40.67 -4.41 48.25
N THR A 35 -40.21 -5.51 47.64
CA THR A 35 -38.81 -5.67 47.25
C THR A 35 -38.53 -4.57 46.24
N THR A 36 -37.96 -3.47 46.73
CA THR A 36 -37.54 -2.37 45.88
C THR A 36 -36.34 -2.90 45.10
N VAL A 37 -36.60 -3.46 43.92
CA VAL A 37 -35.57 -3.82 42.95
C VAL A 37 -34.86 -2.52 42.60
N ARG A 38 -33.72 -2.30 43.24
CA ARG A 38 -32.84 -1.15 42.98
C ARG A 38 -32.36 -1.30 41.54
N GLN A 39 -33.04 -0.65 40.60
CA GLN A 39 -32.58 -0.59 39.21
C GLN A 39 -31.14 -0.08 39.25
N PRO A 40 -30.16 -0.83 38.70
CA PRO A 40 -28.82 -0.29 38.57
C PRO A 40 -28.93 0.99 37.76
N SER A 41 -28.32 2.08 38.26
CA SER A 41 -28.30 3.37 37.58
C SER A 41 -27.90 3.16 36.12
N GLU A 42 -28.62 3.78 35.17
CA GLU A 42 -28.35 3.76 33.72
C GLU A 42 -26.86 3.98 33.37
N LEU A 43 -26.15 4.74 34.21
CA LEU A 43 -24.71 4.97 34.09
C LEU A 43 -23.89 3.67 34.25
N GLN A 44 -24.32 2.77 35.12
CA GLN A 44 -23.61 1.54 35.48
C GLN A 44 -23.91 0.40 34.49
N SER A 45 -25.08 0.39 33.86
CA SER A 45 -25.36 -0.47 32.70
C SER A 45 -24.56 -0.01 31.47
N LEU A 46 -24.43 1.31 31.25
CA LEU A 46 -23.61 1.87 30.18
C LEU A 46 -22.11 1.60 30.36
N ILE A 47 -21.59 1.71 31.59
CA ILE A 47 -20.18 1.39 31.89
C ILE A 47 -19.90 -0.09 31.64
N ASN A 48 -20.77 -1.00 32.06
CA ASN A 48 -20.59 -2.43 31.84
C ASN A 48 -20.76 -2.87 30.37
N ALA A 49 -21.39 -2.03 29.54
CA ALA A 49 -21.51 -2.28 28.10
C ALA A 49 -20.22 -1.98 27.32
N ILE A 50 -19.26 -1.25 27.92
CA ILE A 50 -17.99 -0.92 27.27
C ILE A 50 -17.05 -2.14 27.37
N PRO A 51 -16.55 -2.68 26.25
CA PRO A 51 -15.64 -3.82 26.27
C PRO A 51 -14.22 -3.37 26.68
N PHE A 52 -14.02 -3.09 27.97
CA PHE A 52 -12.76 -2.56 28.51
C PHE A 52 -11.55 -3.41 28.12
N THR A 53 -11.67 -4.74 28.08
CA THR A 53 -10.58 -5.63 27.66
C THR A 53 -10.13 -5.36 26.22
N LYS A 54 -11.08 -5.15 25.29
CA LYS A 54 -10.76 -4.81 23.90
C LYS A 54 -10.12 -3.42 23.83
N LEU A 55 -10.66 -2.46 24.57
CA LEU A 55 -10.16 -1.09 24.60
C LEU A 55 -8.72 -1.03 25.15
N VAL A 56 -8.42 -1.80 26.21
CA VAL A 56 -7.07 -1.94 26.76
C VAL A 56 -6.13 -2.64 25.77
N ILE A 57 -6.58 -3.70 25.09
CA ILE A 57 -5.77 -4.36 24.04
C ILE A 57 -5.44 -3.39 22.91
N TRP A 58 -6.45 -2.73 22.34
CA TRP A 58 -6.26 -1.78 21.24
C TRP A 58 -5.47 -0.54 21.68
N GLY A 59 -5.69 -0.03 22.89
CA GLY A 59 -4.92 1.06 23.47
C GLY A 59 -3.45 0.68 23.67
N SER A 60 -3.17 -0.52 24.20
CA SER A 60 -1.81 -1.03 24.35
C SER A 60 -1.13 -1.25 22.99
N MET A 61 -1.86 -1.77 22.00
CA MET A 61 -1.32 -1.98 20.66
C MET A 61 -1.05 -0.65 19.94
N ALA A 62 -1.92 0.35 20.09
CA ALA A 62 -1.70 1.68 19.56
C ALA A 62 -0.50 2.36 20.23
N ALA A 63 -0.37 2.23 21.56
CA ALA A 63 0.80 2.74 22.29
C ALA A 63 2.10 2.08 21.80
N ILE A 64 2.10 0.76 21.63
CA ILE A 64 3.24 0.01 21.05
C ILE A 64 3.50 0.50 19.62
N ALA A 65 2.47 0.68 18.79
CA ALA A 65 2.64 1.15 17.42
C ALA A 65 3.26 2.55 17.34
N VAL A 66 2.85 3.48 18.20
CA VAL A 66 3.44 4.82 18.30
C VAL A 66 4.88 4.74 18.79
N GLN A 67 5.19 3.88 19.76
CA GLN A 67 6.56 3.67 20.23
C GLN A 67 7.46 3.09 19.12
N LEU A 68 6.91 2.24 18.25
CA LEU A 68 7.63 1.60 17.15
C LEU A 68 7.68 2.44 15.88
N GLN A 69 7.12 3.65 15.85
CA GLN A 69 7.09 4.49 14.65
C GLN A 69 8.49 4.77 14.09
N ASP A 70 9.49 4.94 14.96
CA ASP A 70 10.88 5.19 14.56
C ASP A 70 11.51 3.97 13.87
N PHE A 71 10.99 2.77 14.19
CA PHE A 71 11.38 1.49 13.60
C PHE A 71 10.45 1.06 12.47
N ALA A 72 9.41 1.85 12.14
CA ALA A 72 8.37 1.46 11.20
C ALA A 72 8.94 1.02 9.86
N GLY A 73 9.95 1.73 9.35
CA GLY A 73 10.55 1.33 8.09
C GLY A 73 11.47 0.09 8.18
N ILE A 74 12.00 -0.26 9.36
CA ILE A 74 12.70 -1.55 9.56
C ILE A 74 11.68 -2.67 9.50
N VAL A 75 10.55 -2.52 10.22
CA VAL A 75 9.44 -3.48 10.22
C VAL A 75 8.88 -3.65 8.80
N LEU A 76 8.64 -2.54 8.11
CA LEU A 76 8.13 -2.54 6.74
C LEU A 76 9.13 -3.15 5.76
N GLY A 77 10.40 -2.77 5.82
CA GLY A 77 11.45 -3.34 4.97
C GLY A 77 11.56 -4.85 5.18
N THR A 78 11.55 -5.29 6.44
CA THR A 78 11.57 -6.72 6.81
C THR A 78 10.34 -7.43 6.23
N PHE A 79 9.16 -6.84 6.35
CA PHE A 79 7.93 -7.38 5.78
C PHE A 79 8.01 -7.48 4.24
N ILE A 80 8.42 -6.40 3.56
CA ILE A 80 8.50 -6.35 2.09
C ILE A 80 9.50 -7.40 1.58
N VAL A 81 10.71 -7.42 2.14
CA VAL A 81 11.74 -8.39 1.76
C VAL A 81 11.29 -9.82 2.06
N SER A 82 10.59 -10.04 3.18
CA SER A 82 10.08 -11.38 3.51
C SER A 82 8.96 -11.83 2.60
N PHE A 83 8.05 -10.93 2.25
CA PHE A 83 6.93 -11.20 1.37
C PHE A 83 7.41 -11.50 -0.05
N ILE A 84 8.25 -10.62 -0.61
CA ILE A 84 8.82 -10.80 -1.94
C ILE A 84 9.72 -12.04 -1.97
N GLY A 85 10.54 -12.25 -0.95
CA GLY A 85 11.40 -13.42 -0.81
C GLY A 85 10.60 -14.72 -0.78
N ASN A 86 9.50 -14.77 -0.02
CA ASN A 86 8.65 -15.95 0.03
C ASN A 86 7.99 -16.23 -1.34
N SER A 87 7.43 -15.20 -2.00
CA SER A 87 6.88 -15.35 -3.35
C SER A 87 7.93 -15.78 -4.38
N PHE A 88 9.15 -15.24 -4.29
CA PHE A 88 10.25 -15.65 -5.17
C PHE A 88 10.64 -17.11 -4.95
N VAL A 89 10.77 -17.54 -3.70
CA VAL A 89 11.11 -18.92 -3.36
C VAL A 89 10.03 -19.88 -3.83
N GLU A 90 8.76 -19.59 -3.60
CA GLU A 90 7.63 -20.41 -4.07
C GLU A 90 7.64 -20.53 -5.60
N ASN A 91 7.70 -19.41 -6.31
CA ASN A 91 7.70 -19.39 -7.77
C ASN A 91 8.96 -20.07 -8.37
N ALA A 92 10.14 -19.90 -7.75
CA ALA A 92 11.38 -20.49 -8.24
C ALA A 92 11.46 -22.00 -7.96
N GLN A 93 10.79 -22.51 -6.92
CA GLN A 93 10.72 -23.94 -6.63
C GLN A 93 9.89 -24.71 -7.67
N GLU A 94 8.90 -24.06 -8.28
CA GLU A 94 8.09 -24.64 -9.35
C GLU A 94 8.84 -24.72 -10.69
N SER A 95 9.97 -24.01 -10.83
CA SER A 95 10.78 -24.04 -12.04
C SER A 95 11.51 -25.39 -12.23
N GLN A 96 11.34 -25.99 -13.41
CA GLN A 96 11.96 -27.26 -13.80
C GLN A 96 13.50 -27.23 -13.72
N LEU A 97 14.12 -26.05 -13.92
CA LEU A 97 15.57 -25.86 -13.80
C LEU A 97 16.08 -26.02 -12.37
N VAL A 98 15.29 -25.60 -11.37
CA VAL A 98 15.69 -25.70 -9.96
C VAL A 98 15.51 -27.12 -9.44
N GLN A 99 14.51 -27.84 -9.96
CA GLN A 99 14.25 -29.23 -9.59
C GLN A 99 15.33 -30.19 -10.12
N SER A 100 15.92 -29.92 -11.29
CA SER A 100 17.00 -30.75 -11.83
C SER A 100 18.32 -30.57 -11.08
N VAL A 101 18.62 -29.36 -10.57
CA VAL A 101 19.89 -29.06 -9.87
C VAL A 101 19.83 -29.44 -8.38
N LEU A 102 18.67 -29.36 -7.72
CA LEU A 102 18.52 -29.61 -6.28
C LEU A 102 17.36 -30.58 -5.96
N PRO A 103 17.64 -31.89 -5.77
CA PRO A 103 16.62 -32.92 -5.54
C PRO A 103 15.93 -32.85 -4.16
N LYS A 104 16.63 -32.37 -3.13
CA LYS A 104 16.12 -32.35 -1.73
C LYS A 104 15.30 -31.09 -1.46
N ALA A 105 14.03 -31.26 -1.06
CA ALA A 105 13.09 -30.17 -0.82
C ALA A 105 13.57 -29.12 0.21
N HIS A 106 14.21 -29.56 1.30
CA HIS A 106 14.72 -28.64 2.33
C HIS A 106 15.90 -27.80 1.84
N MET A 107 16.87 -28.42 1.15
CA MET A 107 18.03 -27.72 0.61
C MET A 107 17.63 -26.75 -0.50
N ARG A 108 16.65 -27.10 -1.34
CA ARG A 108 16.14 -26.23 -2.40
C ARG A 108 15.68 -24.88 -1.86
N ARG A 109 14.91 -24.87 -0.77
CA ARG A 109 14.47 -23.62 -0.12
C ARG A 109 15.66 -22.81 0.41
N GLN A 110 16.56 -23.43 1.16
CA GLN A 110 17.70 -22.71 1.75
C GLN A 110 18.60 -22.07 0.69
N VAL A 111 18.89 -22.79 -0.40
CA VAL A 111 19.72 -22.27 -1.49
C VAL A 111 19.03 -21.11 -2.21
N LEU A 112 17.73 -21.21 -2.50
CA LEU A 112 16.98 -20.11 -3.13
C LEU A 112 16.93 -18.86 -2.25
N VAL A 113 16.76 -19.03 -0.94
CA VAL A 113 16.82 -17.90 0.02
C VAL A 113 18.21 -17.27 -0.02
N LEU A 114 19.30 -18.05 0.02
CA LEU A 114 20.66 -17.50 -0.08
C LEU A 114 20.90 -16.76 -1.39
N ILE A 115 20.45 -17.29 -2.52
CA ILE A 115 20.58 -16.64 -3.83
C ILE A 115 19.81 -15.33 -3.86
N TYR A 116 18.55 -15.32 -3.38
CA TYR A 116 17.72 -14.13 -3.30
C TYR A 116 18.36 -13.03 -2.45
N PHE A 117 18.82 -13.36 -1.24
CA PHE A 117 19.46 -12.39 -0.36
C PHE A 117 20.83 -11.94 -0.88
N SER A 118 21.61 -12.82 -1.50
CA SER A 118 22.86 -12.45 -2.16
C SER A 118 22.62 -11.46 -3.32
N MET A 119 21.60 -11.72 -4.15
CA MET A 119 21.20 -10.82 -5.24
C MET A 119 20.80 -9.44 -4.71
N ILE A 120 19.96 -9.38 -3.67
CA ILE A 120 19.53 -8.10 -3.11
C ILE A 120 20.67 -7.38 -2.40
N LEU A 121 21.50 -8.10 -1.62
CA LEU A 121 22.65 -7.51 -0.95
C LEU A 121 23.66 -6.95 -1.97
N GLY A 122 23.89 -7.66 -3.08
CA GLY A 122 24.70 -7.18 -4.20
C GLY A 122 24.13 -5.90 -4.83
N LEU A 123 22.83 -5.88 -5.12
CA LEU A 123 22.17 -4.69 -5.67
C LEU A 123 22.20 -3.50 -4.70
N PHE A 124 21.96 -3.76 -3.41
CA PHE A 124 21.96 -2.75 -2.37
C PHE A 124 23.35 -2.17 -2.11
N THR A 125 24.39 -3.00 -2.10
CA THR A 125 25.77 -2.52 -1.96
C THR A 125 26.20 -1.70 -3.17
N LEU A 126 25.89 -2.16 -4.38
CA LEU A 126 26.19 -1.44 -5.62
C LEU A 126 25.48 -0.07 -5.67
N LEU A 127 24.15 -0.05 -5.59
CA LEU A 127 23.39 1.19 -5.76
C LEU A 127 23.37 2.03 -4.48
N GLY A 128 23.09 1.40 -3.34
CA GLY A 128 22.87 2.09 -2.07
C GLY A 128 24.14 2.59 -1.40
N VAL A 129 25.17 1.75 -1.34
CA VAL A 129 26.40 2.03 -0.58
C VAL A 129 27.50 2.65 -1.43
N LEU A 130 27.60 2.31 -2.72
CA LEU A 130 28.65 2.86 -3.59
C LEU A 130 28.12 4.04 -4.41
N THR A 131 27.07 3.85 -5.21
CA THR A 131 26.65 4.88 -6.18
C THR A 131 26.06 6.14 -5.54
N ILE A 132 25.11 6.01 -4.60
CA ILE A 132 24.41 7.18 -4.03
C ILE A 132 25.32 8.14 -3.23
N PRO A 133 26.18 7.68 -2.29
CA PRO A 133 26.98 8.62 -1.52
C PRO A 133 28.01 9.36 -2.36
N ASP A 134 28.54 8.73 -3.41
CA ASP A 134 29.46 9.39 -4.33
C ASP A 134 28.75 10.51 -5.10
N ILE A 135 27.56 10.24 -5.66
CA ILE A 135 26.71 11.26 -6.30
C ILE A 135 26.37 12.40 -5.32
N ALA A 136 26.04 12.07 -4.07
CA ALA A 136 25.68 13.06 -3.06
C ALA A 136 26.86 13.96 -2.68
N ARG A 137 28.07 13.39 -2.58
CA ARG A 137 29.31 14.13 -2.30
C ARG A 137 29.67 15.05 -3.46
N GLU A 138 29.62 14.53 -4.69
CA GLU A 138 29.85 15.33 -5.90
C GLU A 138 28.84 16.49 -6.00
N GLY A 139 27.56 16.23 -5.68
CA GLY A 139 26.52 17.24 -5.61
C GLY A 139 26.79 18.30 -4.54
N ALA A 140 27.25 17.90 -3.35
CA ALA A 140 27.62 18.83 -2.28
C ALA A 140 28.81 19.71 -2.68
N ASP A 141 29.82 19.12 -3.34
CA ASP A 141 30.96 19.84 -3.86
C ASP A 141 30.56 20.81 -4.97
N PHE A 142 29.63 20.43 -5.84
CA PHE A 142 29.07 21.33 -6.86
C PHE A 142 28.34 22.52 -6.23
N VAL A 143 27.48 22.28 -5.24
CA VAL A 143 26.78 23.37 -4.53
C VAL A 143 27.77 24.29 -3.82
N LYS A 144 28.81 23.74 -3.18
CA LYS A 144 29.87 24.52 -2.55
C LYS A 144 30.66 25.37 -3.56
N ARG A 145 30.89 24.85 -4.77
CA ARG A 145 31.50 25.61 -5.87
C ARG A 145 30.58 26.73 -6.36
N LEU A 146 29.28 26.49 -6.50
CA LEU A 146 28.31 27.52 -6.87
C LEU A 146 28.19 28.65 -5.83
N GLN A 147 28.49 28.36 -4.56
CA GLN A 147 28.57 29.36 -3.51
C GLN A 147 29.85 30.19 -3.54
N SER A 148 30.87 29.79 -4.31
CA SER A 148 32.07 30.63 -4.45
C SER A 148 31.74 31.86 -5.31
N ASP A 149 31.93 33.05 -4.72
CA ASP A 149 31.46 34.34 -5.28
C ASP A 149 32.04 34.69 -6.67
N ASN A 150 33.06 33.97 -7.13
CA ASN A 150 33.75 34.24 -8.40
C ASN A 150 33.11 33.56 -9.63
N ILE A 151 32.30 32.51 -9.48
CA ILE A 151 31.77 31.75 -10.63
C ILE A 151 30.73 32.56 -11.43
N TRP A 152 29.93 33.38 -10.74
CA TRP A 152 28.86 34.16 -11.37
C TRP A 152 29.41 35.30 -12.23
N VAL A 153 30.48 35.96 -11.78
CA VAL A 153 31.19 36.99 -12.57
C VAL A 153 31.75 36.39 -13.86
N ILE A 154 32.37 35.21 -13.78
CA ILE A 154 32.93 34.52 -14.94
C ILE A 154 31.82 34.08 -15.92
N LEU A 155 30.69 33.63 -15.41
CA LEU A 155 29.55 33.22 -16.23
C LEU A 155 28.92 34.41 -16.97
N VAL A 156 28.79 35.55 -16.30
CA VAL A 156 28.32 36.81 -16.89
C VAL A 156 29.24 37.26 -18.01
N GLU A 157 30.56 37.22 -17.80
CA GLU A 157 31.52 37.60 -18.84
C GLU A 157 31.48 36.66 -20.05
N LYS A 158 31.28 35.35 -19.83
CA LYS A 158 31.08 34.38 -20.93
C LYS A 158 29.75 34.60 -21.66
N MET A 159 28.65 34.88 -20.96
CA MET A 159 27.37 35.21 -21.58
C MET A 159 27.47 36.48 -22.41
N ARG A 160 28.17 37.51 -21.92
CA ARG A 160 28.44 38.73 -22.70
C ARG A 160 29.13 38.40 -24.02
N ARG A 161 30.20 37.60 -23.99
CA ARG A 161 30.95 37.21 -25.20
C ARG A 161 30.13 36.38 -26.20
N GLY A 162 29.17 35.57 -25.73
CA GLY A 162 28.36 34.71 -26.58
C GLY A 162 27.07 35.35 -27.11
N VAL A 163 26.42 36.20 -26.31
CA VAL A 163 25.06 36.73 -26.58
C VAL A 163 25.10 38.19 -27.04
N GLY A 164 26.22 38.89 -26.82
CA GLY A 164 26.44 40.27 -27.27
C GLY A 164 25.87 41.34 -26.32
N ASP A 165 26.38 42.56 -26.46
CA ASP A 165 26.14 43.66 -25.51
C ASP A 165 24.65 44.09 -25.46
N GLN A 166 23.91 43.96 -26.56
CA GLN A 166 22.49 44.32 -26.63
C GLN A 166 21.61 43.46 -25.70
N VAL A 167 21.82 42.15 -25.68
CA VAL A 167 21.06 41.24 -24.82
C VAL A 167 21.51 41.37 -23.37
N MET A 168 22.80 41.61 -23.16
CA MET A 168 23.34 41.75 -21.82
C MET A 168 22.75 42.96 -21.07
N ASN A 169 22.52 44.08 -21.77
CA ASN A 169 21.83 45.25 -21.24
C ASN A 169 20.37 44.95 -20.81
N SER A 170 19.64 44.12 -21.56
CA SER A 170 18.28 43.70 -21.20
C SER A 170 18.27 42.78 -19.97
N LEU A 171 19.24 41.88 -19.89
CA LEU A 171 19.39 40.94 -18.79
C LEU A 171 19.79 41.64 -17.50
N GLU A 172 20.68 42.63 -17.58
CA GLU A 172 21.07 43.49 -16.46
C GLU A 172 19.87 44.21 -15.85
N LYS A 173 19.03 44.83 -16.69
CA LYS A 173 17.79 45.48 -16.23
C LYS A 173 16.84 44.47 -15.57
N ALA A 174 16.70 43.27 -16.14
CA ALA A 174 15.86 42.23 -15.57
C ALA A 174 16.39 41.73 -14.20
N VAL A 175 17.71 41.52 -14.10
CA VAL A 175 18.37 41.11 -12.85
C VAL A 175 18.24 42.21 -11.80
N TYR A 176 18.51 43.46 -12.12
CA TYR A 176 18.38 44.54 -11.13
C TYR A 176 16.93 44.82 -10.73
N LEU A 177 15.94 44.62 -11.62
CA LEU A 177 14.53 44.70 -11.25
C LEU A 177 14.09 43.56 -10.32
N ALA A 178 14.67 42.37 -10.48
CA ALA A 178 14.38 41.22 -9.62
C ALA A 178 15.25 41.20 -8.33
N THR A 179 16.36 41.94 -8.27
CA THR A 179 17.21 42.12 -7.08
C THR A 179 16.92 43.51 -6.50
N SER A 180 16.04 43.58 -5.52
CA SER A 180 15.62 44.83 -4.86
C SER A 180 16.68 45.42 -3.90
N ASN A 181 17.97 45.26 -4.17
CA ASN A 181 19.06 45.72 -3.28
C ASN A 181 19.58 47.11 -3.69
N ASP A 182 19.92 47.98 -2.74
CA ASP A 182 20.51 49.32 -3.00
C ASP A 182 21.79 49.28 -3.85
N ILE A 183 22.53 48.17 -3.81
CA ILE A 183 23.74 47.93 -4.63
C ILE A 183 23.40 47.88 -6.13
N ALA A 184 22.19 47.44 -6.49
CA ALA A 184 21.71 47.32 -7.87
C ALA A 184 21.23 48.64 -8.47
N ALA A 185 20.71 49.54 -7.64
CA ALA A 185 20.25 50.84 -8.06
C ALA A 185 21.41 51.75 -8.54
N ALA A 186 22.62 51.53 -8.02
CA ALA A 186 23.82 52.29 -8.37
C ALA A 186 24.35 52.04 -9.80
N GLY A 187 23.92 50.98 -10.49
CA GLY A 187 24.36 50.65 -11.86
C GLY A 187 23.53 51.26 -12.98
N VAL A 188 22.44 51.98 -12.66
CA VAL A 188 21.47 52.46 -13.66
C VAL A 188 21.89 53.78 -14.33
N SER A 189 22.89 54.48 -13.80
CA SER A 189 23.42 55.70 -14.40
C SER A 189 24.73 55.46 -15.16
N GLU A 190 24.62 55.52 -16.50
CA GLU A 190 25.63 56.06 -17.43
C GLU A 190 26.49 55.11 -18.31
N SER A 191 26.48 55.47 -19.60
CA SER A 191 27.30 55.05 -20.76
C SER A 191 27.00 53.74 -21.51
N GLN A 192 27.04 53.87 -22.84
CA GLN A 192 26.62 52.93 -23.88
C GLN A 192 27.67 51.82 -24.16
N VAL A 193 28.76 51.78 -23.38
CA VAL A 193 29.91 50.88 -23.58
C VAL A 193 30.08 49.98 -22.35
N TRP A 194 30.18 48.68 -22.58
CA TRP A 194 30.28 47.69 -21.50
C TRP A 194 31.71 47.63 -20.92
N SER A 195 31.87 48.04 -19.66
CA SER A 195 33.13 48.01 -18.90
C SER A 195 33.28 46.76 -18.01
N ALA A 196 34.51 46.44 -17.59
CA ALA A 196 34.79 45.30 -16.71
C ALA A 196 34.17 45.47 -15.32
N GLU A 197 34.06 46.70 -14.83
CA GLU A 197 33.46 47.02 -13.52
C GLU A 197 31.94 46.73 -13.51
N ARG A 198 31.27 46.93 -14.65
CA ARG A 198 29.84 46.67 -14.84
C ARG A 198 29.51 45.17 -14.88
N SER A 199 30.35 44.33 -15.52
CA SER A 199 30.16 42.88 -15.46
C SER A 199 30.44 42.30 -14.07
N THR A 200 31.37 42.87 -13.30
CA THR A 200 31.53 42.52 -11.88
C THR A 200 30.31 42.91 -11.03
N GLY A 201 29.74 44.10 -11.24
CA GLY A 201 28.53 44.53 -10.53
C GLY A 201 27.31 43.63 -10.83
N LEU A 202 27.09 43.30 -12.11
CA LEU A 202 26.05 42.36 -12.52
C LEU A 202 26.31 40.96 -11.95
N GLY A 203 27.55 40.48 -12.02
CA GLY A 203 27.94 39.18 -11.47
C GLY A 203 27.67 39.07 -9.96
N LEU A 204 27.95 40.13 -9.20
CA LEU A 204 27.64 40.22 -7.78
C LEU A 204 26.13 40.26 -7.51
N ALA A 205 25.37 40.99 -8.34
CA ALA A 205 23.91 41.04 -8.23
C ALA A 205 23.26 39.68 -8.49
N VAL A 206 23.69 38.98 -9.54
CA VAL A 206 23.27 37.60 -9.85
C VAL A 206 23.66 36.65 -8.71
N ALA A 207 24.91 36.73 -8.21
CA ALA A 207 25.35 35.94 -7.08
C ALA A 207 24.44 36.15 -5.84
N SER A 208 24.06 37.39 -5.55
CA SER A 208 23.18 37.72 -4.42
C SER A 208 21.77 37.12 -4.54
N MET A 209 21.18 37.07 -5.74
CA MET A 209 19.91 36.37 -5.99
C MET A 209 20.05 34.86 -5.78
N LEU A 210 21.09 34.29 -6.38
CA LEU A 210 21.32 32.86 -6.37
C LEU A 210 21.77 32.34 -5.01
N LYS A 211 22.28 33.20 -4.13
CA LYS A 211 22.65 32.85 -2.75
C LYS A 211 21.50 32.23 -1.96
N GLY A 212 20.27 32.70 -2.15
CA GLY A 212 19.07 32.11 -1.52
C GLY A 212 18.80 30.68 -2.02
N TYR A 213 18.91 30.47 -3.32
CA TYR A 213 18.73 29.16 -3.96
C TYR A 213 19.88 28.20 -3.62
N THR A 214 21.13 28.65 -3.60
CA THR A 214 22.29 27.81 -3.27
C THR A 214 22.35 27.45 -1.79
N ASN A 215 21.99 28.35 -0.87
CA ASN A 215 21.84 28.01 0.55
C ASN A 215 20.71 27.00 0.78
N THR A 216 19.60 27.17 0.06
CA THR A 216 18.49 26.20 0.10
C THR A 216 18.93 24.85 -0.45
N ALA A 217 19.62 24.82 -1.58
CA ALA A 217 20.21 23.62 -2.15
C ALA A 217 21.19 22.96 -1.18
N ALA A 218 22.10 23.71 -0.56
CA ALA A 218 23.05 23.20 0.43
C ALA A 218 22.35 22.57 1.63
N LYS A 219 21.30 23.20 2.15
CA LYS A 219 20.47 22.65 3.23
C LYS A 219 19.85 21.32 2.81
N TYR A 220 19.24 21.25 1.63
CA TYR A 220 18.63 20.02 1.14
C TYR A 220 19.66 18.93 0.81
N THR A 221 20.83 19.27 0.27
CA THR A 221 21.92 18.32 0.04
C THR A 221 22.43 17.73 1.36
N ALA A 222 22.57 18.53 2.42
CA ALA A 222 22.97 18.03 3.73
C ALA A 222 21.90 17.12 4.36
N VAL A 223 20.62 17.49 4.24
CA VAL A 223 19.50 16.65 4.69
C VAL A 223 19.45 15.35 3.89
N PHE A 224 19.63 15.42 2.58
CA PHE A 224 19.68 14.26 1.69
C PHE A 224 20.81 13.32 2.07
N LEU A 225 22.03 13.82 2.28
CA LEU A 225 23.18 13.00 2.69
C LEU A 225 22.91 12.27 4.03
N LYS A 226 22.31 12.96 5.00
CA LYS A 226 21.88 12.35 6.27
C LYS A 226 20.78 11.30 6.07
N SER A 227 19.83 11.58 5.18
CA SER A 227 18.73 10.66 4.83
C SER A 227 19.25 9.39 4.15
N VAL A 228 20.20 9.52 3.22
CA VAL A 228 20.87 8.40 2.54
C VAL A 228 21.59 7.51 3.55
N ALA A 229 22.35 8.10 4.48
CA ALA A 229 23.05 7.34 5.51
C ALA A 229 22.07 6.59 6.44
N LYS A 230 21.01 7.26 6.90
CA LYS A 230 19.96 6.64 7.72
C LYS A 230 19.27 5.52 6.95
N PHE A 231 18.87 5.76 5.71
CA PHE A 231 18.23 4.77 4.84
C PHE A 231 19.13 3.57 4.61
N SER A 232 20.42 3.77 4.34
CA SER A 232 21.38 2.70 4.10
C SER A 232 21.51 1.78 5.33
N LEU A 233 21.71 2.36 6.52
CA LEU A 233 21.75 1.60 7.77
C LEU A 233 20.43 0.86 8.02
N GLN A 234 19.31 1.53 7.81
CA GLN A 234 17.98 0.96 8.03
C GLN A 234 17.66 -0.18 7.06
N ALA A 235 18.00 -0.03 5.80
CA ALA A 235 17.83 -1.04 4.76
C ALA A 235 18.70 -2.27 5.07
N LEU A 236 19.96 -2.08 5.48
CA LEU A 236 20.85 -3.17 5.89
C LEU A 236 20.27 -3.96 7.06
N VAL A 237 19.80 -3.27 8.11
CA VAL A 237 19.15 -3.93 9.26
C VAL A 237 17.90 -4.69 8.84
N SER A 238 17.04 -4.08 8.02
CA SER A 238 15.83 -4.74 7.53
C SER A 238 16.13 -5.96 6.66
N LEU A 239 17.25 -5.96 5.94
CA LEU A 239 17.69 -7.06 5.10
C LEU A 239 18.21 -8.23 5.95
N ILE A 240 18.97 -7.94 7.01
CA ILE A 240 19.41 -8.95 7.98
C ILE A 240 18.20 -9.57 8.69
N LEU A 241 17.27 -8.75 9.17
CA LEU A 241 16.05 -9.24 9.82
C LEU A 241 15.17 -10.02 8.85
N GLY A 242 15.04 -9.55 7.61
CA GLY A 242 14.32 -10.25 6.54
C GLY A 242 14.93 -11.61 6.25
N PHE A 243 16.26 -11.71 6.23
CA PHE A 243 16.97 -12.98 6.04
C PHE A 243 16.61 -13.97 7.14
N ILE A 244 16.71 -13.55 8.41
CA ILE A 244 16.35 -14.37 9.56
C ILE A 244 14.88 -14.80 9.47
N PHE A 245 13.97 -13.88 9.14
CA PHE A 245 12.53 -14.16 9.04
C PHE A 245 12.21 -15.18 7.96
N VAL A 246 12.75 -15.01 6.75
CA VAL A 246 12.50 -15.91 5.62
C VAL A 246 13.14 -17.27 5.85
N TRP A 247 14.31 -17.30 6.48
CA TRP A 247 15.02 -18.53 6.83
C TRP A 247 14.21 -19.37 7.83
N ASP A 248 13.77 -18.76 8.94
CA ASP A 248 13.10 -19.43 10.05
C ASP A 248 11.57 -19.35 10.02
N MET A 249 10.98 -18.94 8.89
CA MET A 249 9.52 -18.83 8.71
C MET A 249 8.69 -20.02 9.28
N PRO A 250 9.06 -21.31 9.08
CA PRO A 250 8.27 -22.41 9.63
C PRO A 250 8.34 -22.48 11.16
N THR A 251 9.47 -22.12 11.77
CA THR A 251 9.66 -22.06 13.21
C THR A 251 8.86 -20.90 13.80
N ILE A 252 8.93 -19.73 13.17
CA ILE A 252 8.21 -18.51 13.59
C ILE A 252 6.69 -18.72 13.53
N SER A 253 6.17 -19.33 12.46
CA SER A 253 4.75 -19.61 12.31
C SER A 253 4.21 -20.54 13.41
N ARG A 254 4.97 -21.58 13.77
CA ARG A 254 4.62 -22.47 14.89
C ARG A 254 4.63 -21.73 16.23
N GLY A 255 5.63 -20.88 16.46
CA GLY A 255 5.72 -20.04 17.65
C GLY A 255 4.51 -19.11 17.79
N ILE A 256 4.15 -18.39 16.72
CA ILE A 256 2.98 -17.50 16.70
C ILE A 256 1.68 -18.29 16.91
N SER A 257 1.54 -19.47 16.30
CA SER A 257 0.36 -20.32 16.47
C SER A 257 0.22 -20.83 17.91
N SER A 258 1.33 -21.12 18.60
CA SER A 258 1.33 -21.52 20.00
C SER A 258 0.84 -20.43 20.97
N LEU A 259 0.88 -19.15 20.56
CA LEU A 259 0.34 -18.05 21.38
C LEU A 259 -1.18 -18.16 21.57
N ARG A 260 -1.88 -18.80 20.62
CA ARG A 260 -3.33 -19.04 20.70
C ARG A 260 -3.73 -19.88 21.92
N THR A 261 -2.86 -20.76 22.39
CA THR A 261 -3.13 -21.63 23.54
C THR A 261 -2.49 -21.12 24.84
N SER A 262 -1.79 -19.98 24.79
CA SER A 262 -1.07 -19.38 25.91
C SER A 262 -1.91 -18.35 26.69
N ARG A 263 -1.33 -17.75 27.74
CA ARG A 263 -1.93 -16.60 28.46
C ARG A 263 -2.19 -15.39 27.57
N LEU A 264 -1.54 -15.30 26.40
CA LEU A 264 -1.73 -14.25 25.40
C LEU A 264 -2.83 -14.58 24.37
N ALA A 265 -3.59 -15.66 24.56
CA ALA A 265 -4.69 -16.04 23.68
C ALA A 265 -5.70 -14.91 23.41
N PRO A 266 -6.10 -14.07 24.39
CA PRO A 266 -7.03 -12.96 24.15
C PRO A 266 -6.46 -11.92 23.16
N LEU A 267 -5.17 -11.61 23.26
CA LEU A 267 -4.49 -10.69 22.34
C LEU A 267 -4.38 -11.29 20.93
N TYR A 268 -3.98 -12.56 20.83
CA TYR A 268 -3.87 -13.26 19.56
C TYR A 268 -5.21 -13.31 18.81
N ASN A 269 -6.28 -13.71 19.49
CA ASN A 269 -7.60 -13.86 18.84
C ASN A 269 -8.19 -12.52 18.37
N GLU A 270 -7.85 -11.41 19.02
CA GLU A 270 -8.31 -10.07 18.62
C GLU A 270 -7.45 -9.50 17.47
N VAL A 271 -6.13 -9.64 17.53
CA VAL A 271 -5.20 -8.97 16.60
C VAL A 271 -4.90 -9.79 15.34
N ALA A 272 -4.76 -11.12 15.47
CA ALA A 272 -4.41 -12.00 14.35
C ALA A 272 -5.33 -11.87 13.12
N PRO A 273 -6.67 -11.82 13.24
CA PRO A 273 -7.54 -11.66 12.06
C PRO A 273 -7.29 -10.33 11.35
N VAL A 274 -7.13 -9.23 12.10
CA VAL A 274 -6.85 -7.90 11.52
C VAL A 274 -5.50 -7.92 10.80
N LEU A 275 -4.46 -8.45 11.45
CA LEU A 275 -3.12 -8.49 10.87
C LEU A 275 -3.04 -9.39 9.64
N THR A 276 -3.80 -10.49 9.60
CA THR A 276 -3.87 -11.39 8.45
C THR A 276 -4.58 -10.75 7.26
N VAL A 277 -5.70 -10.06 7.51
CA VAL A 277 -6.42 -9.33 6.45
C VAL A 277 -5.57 -8.19 5.93
N PHE A 278 -5.00 -7.39 6.84
CA PHE A 278 -4.09 -6.30 6.50
C PHE A 278 -2.90 -6.80 5.66
N GLY A 279 -2.18 -7.82 6.13
CA GLY A 279 -1.02 -8.37 5.43
C GLY A 279 -1.36 -8.93 4.04
N LYS A 280 -2.53 -9.57 3.88
CA LYS A 280 -3.00 -10.05 2.57
C LYS A 280 -3.33 -8.91 1.62
N LEU A 281 -4.03 -7.88 2.09
CA LEU A 281 -4.39 -6.72 1.28
C LEU A 281 -3.13 -5.93 0.89
N PHE A 282 -2.27 -5.69 1.86
CA PHE A 282 -1.02 -4.96 1.65
C PHE A 282 -0.07 -5.72 0.71
N GLY A 283 0.09 -7.03 0.89
CA GLY A 283 0.89 -7.88 -0.02
C GLY A 283 0.36 -7.90 -1.45
N LYS A 284 -0.96 -8.03 -1.64
CA LYS A 284 -1.58 -7.91 -2.97
C LYS A 284 -1.37 -6.53 -3.59
N ALA A 285 -1.46 -5.47 -2.79
CA ALA A 285 -1.19 -4.13 -3.26
C ALA A 285 0.26 -3.99 -3.76
N LEU A 286 1.24 -4.53 -3.04
CA LEU A 286 2.65 -4.52 -3.48
C LEU A 286 2.87 -5.25 -4.81
N GLN A 287 2.21 -6.40 -5.02
CA GLN A 287 2.32 -7.13 -6.29
C GLN A 287 1.74 -6.34 -7.47
N VAL A 288 0.62 -5.65 -7.24
CA VAL A 288 -0.12 -4.90 -8.26
C VAL A 288 0.57 -3.56 -8.60
N GLN A 289 1.38 -3.02 -7.70
CA GLN A 289 2.09 -1.75 -7.91
C GLN A 289 3.04 -1.79 -9.11
N VAL A 290 3.91 -2.81 -9.21
CA VAL A 290 4.96 -2.86 -10.25
C VAL A 290 4.38 -2.82 -11.68
N PRO A 291 3.33 -3.58 -12.02
CA PRO A 291 2.69 -3.48 -13.33
C PRO A 291 1.98 -2.15 -13.58
N ILE A 292 1.24 -1.62 -12.58
CA ILE A 292 0.49 -0.37 -12.73
C ILE A 292 1.42 0.81 -13.03
N TYR A 293 2.60 0.86 -12.39
CA TYR A 293 3.60 1.89 -12.67
C TYR A 293 4.05 1.95 -14.12
N SER A 294 4.21 0.79 -14.77
CA SER A 294 4.62 0.74 -16.17
C SER A 294 3.54 1.20 -17.15
N ALA A 295 2.27 1.11 -16.75
CA ALA A 295 1.14 1.30 -17.65
C ALA A 295 0.46 2.67 -17.56
N HIS A 296 0.56 3.39 -16.42
CA HIS A 296 -0.26 4.59 -16.15
C HIS A 296 0.57 5.78 -15.66
N LEU A 297 1.37 6.36 -16.56
CA LEU A 297 2.18 7.55 -16.32
C LEU A 297 1.44 8.86 -16.70
N LYS A 298 0.19 9.00 -16.24
CA LYS A 298 -0.67 10.19 -16.50
C LYS A 298 -1.32 10.74 -15.24
N LEU A 299 -0.55 10.86 -14.15
CA LEU A 299 -1.00 11.44 -12.90
C LEU A 299 -0.61 12.92 -12.77
N HIS A 300 -1.53 13.74 -12.26
CA HIS A 300 -1.31 15.18 -12.08
C HIS A 300 -0.21 15.42 -11.03
N PRO A 301 0.94 16.02 -11.40
CA PRO A 301 2.16 16.04 -10.56
C PRO A 301 1.99 16.68 -9.17
N LEU A 302 1.10 17.67 -9.02
CA LEU A 302 0.92 18.41 -7.76
C LEU A 302 0.29 17.59 -6.63
N MET A 303 -0.63 16.67 -6.96
CA MET A 303 -1.26 15.80 -5.95
C MET A 303 -0.26 14.76 -5.44
N VAL A 304 0.51 14.19 -6.36
CA VAL A 304 1.61 13.27 -6.05
C VAL A 304 2.64 13.95 -5.16
N LEU A 305 3.07 15.17 -5.51
CA LEU A 305 4.00 15.96 -4.69
C LEU A 305 3.49 16.19 -3.26
N THR A 306 2.19 16.50 -3.11
CA THR A 306 1.60 16.76 -1.79
C THR A 306 1.58 15.51 -0.91
N VAL A 307 1.17 14.36 -1.47
CA VAL A 307 1.17 13.09 -0.72
C VAL A 307 2.59 12.62 -0.41
N LEU A 308 3.54 12.82 -1.33
CA LEU A 308 4.95 12.50 -1.11
C LEU A 308 5.54 13.33 0.02
N LEU A 309 5.22 14.63 0.08
CA LEU A 309 5.67 15.52 1.13
C LEU A 309 5.13 15.13 2.51
N VAL A 310 3.84 14.76 2.58
CA VAL A 310 3.21 14.27 3.83
C VAL A 310 3.79 12.92 4.25
N ALA A 311 4.01 12.02 3.29
CA ALA A 311 4.53 10.69 3.56
C ALA A 311 6.02 10.72 3.98
N GLU A 312 6.82 11.61 3.39
CA GLU A 312 8.21 11.84 3.81
C GLU A 312 8.27 12.30 5.26
N HIS A 313 7.40 13.23 5.67
CA HIS A 313 7.39 13.77 7.02
C HIS A 313 7.00 12.72 8.08
N ASN A 314 6.10 11.79 7.74
CA ASN A 314 5.55 10.84 8.72
C ASN A 314 6.24 9.47 8.73
N LEU A 315 6.75 9.02 7.59
CA LEU A 315 7.24 7.65 7.40
C LEU A 315 8.63 7.62 6.71
N GLY A 316 9.23 8.79 6.44
CA GLY A 316 10.53 8.91 5.79
C GLY A 316 10.54 8.36 4.36
N VAL A 317 11.66 7.78 3.95
CA VAL A 317 11.84 7.19 2.60
C VAL A 317 10.83 6.06 2.31
N TRP A 318 10.41 5.33 3.34
CA TRP A 318 9.38 4.29 3.23
C TRP A 318 7.99 4.87 3.02
N GLY A 319 7.74 6.03 3.60
CA GLY A 319 6.60 6.88 3.26
C GLY A 319 6.60 7.22 1.79
N LEU A 320 7.73 7.66 1.24
CA LEU A 320 7.86 7.97 -0.19
C LEU A 320 7.56 6.76 -1.09
N LEU A 321 8.05 5.57 -0.71
CA LEU A 321 7.83 4.32 -1.42
C LEU A 321 6.36 3.87 -1.37
N LEU A 322 5.65 4.14 -0.27
CA LEU A 322 4.21 3.88 -0.11
C LEU A 322 3.29 5.05 -0.50
N ALA A 323 3.85 6.25 -0.70
CA ALA A 323 3.10 7.44 -1.06
C ALA A 323 2.51 7.31 -2.45
N VAL A 324 3.29 6.80 -3.40
CA VAL A 324 2.84 6.66 -4.78
C VAL A 324 1.71 5.62 -4.90
N PRO A 325 1.81 4.40 -4.31
CA PRO A 325 0.68 3.47 -4.27
C PRO A 325 -0.54 4.01 -3.53
N SER A 326 -0.34 4.68 -2.40
CA SER A 326 -1.43 5.31 -1.66
C SER A 326 -2.10 6.38 -2.51
N THR A 327 -1.34 7.14 -3.30
CA THR A 327 -1.85 8.18 -4.19
C THR A 327 -2.62 7.57 -5.35
N VAL A 328 -2.08 6.53 -5.99
CA VAL A 328 -2.77 5.81 -7.08
C VAL A 328 -4.06 5.16 -6.56
N PHE A 329 -4.00 4.43 -5.44
CA PHE A 329 -5.17 3.82 -4.82
C PHE A 329 -6.21 4.87 -4.42
N ALA A 330 -5.78 5.97 -3.79
CA ALA A 330 -6.68 7.06 -3.45
C ALA A 330 -7.28 7.70 -4.70
N LEU A 331 -6.53 7.89 -5.78
CA LEU A 331 -7.05 8.53 -7.00
C LEU A 331 -7.96 7.59 -7.79
N ASP A 332 -7.63 6.30 -7.90
CA ASP A 332 -8.51 5.33 -8.54
C ASP A 332 -9.79 5.11 -7.72
N TYR A 333 -9.68 4.98 -6.39
CA TYR A 333 -10.84 4.73 -5.53
C TYR A 333 -11.69 5.98 -5.26
N VAL A 334 -11.08 7.15 -5.06
CA VAL A 334 -11.78 8.41 -4.73
C VAL A 334 -12.21 9.18 -5.98
N ILE A 335 -11.40 9.19 -7.06
CA ILE A 335 -11.70 10.01 -8.25
C ILE A 335 -12.21 9.18 -9.42
N ARG A 336 -11.73 7.95 -9.63
CA ARG A 336 -12.07 7.15 -10.82
C ARG A 336 -13.31 6.25 -10.66
N PHE A 337 -13.80 6.05 -9.44
CA PHE A 337 -14.97 5.20 -9.15
C PHE A 337 -16.29 5.89 -8.71
N PRO A 338 -16.70 7.09 -9.19
CA PRO A 338 -18.09 7.52 -9.00
C PRO A 338 -19.12 6.95 -10.00
N ASN A 339 -18.76 6.63 -11.26
CA ASN A 339 -19.78 6.71 -12.34
C ASN A 339 -19.94 5.57 -13.37
N HIS A 340 -19.31 4.39 -13.25
CA HIS A 340 -19.37 3.41 -14.36
C HIS A 340 -20.17 2.11 -14.10
N THR A 341 -20.46 1.73 -12.85
CA THR A 341 -20.86 0.33 -12.61
C THR A 341 -22.34 0.12 -12.30
N ILE A 342 -23.06 1.11 -11.76
CA ILE A 342 -24.46 0.88 -11.36
C ILE A 342 -25.45 1.19 -12.50
N ARG A 343 -25.23 2.28 -13.23
CA ARG A 343 -26.19 2.75 -14.23
C ARG A 343 -26.14 1.96 -15.54
N GLU A 344 -24.94 1.65 -16.06
CA GLU A 344 -24.80 0.83 -17.28
C GLU A 344 -25.22 -0.63 -17.07
N VAL A 345 -24.87 -1.23 -15.93
CA VAL A 345 -25.26 -2.62 -15.64
C VAL A 345 -26.77 -2.71 -15.42
N GLY A 346 -27.37 -1.67 -14.81
CA GLY A 346 -28.81 -1.52 -14.67
C GLY A 346 -29.53 -1.43 -16.02
N GLU A 347 -29.09 -0.56 -16.93
CA GLU A 347 -29.72 -0.38 -18.25
C GLU A 347 -29.56 -1.61 -19.17
N ARG A 348 -28.42 -2.30 -19.12
CA ARG A 348 -28.24 -3.56 -19.86
C ARG A 348 -29.17 -4.66 -19.35
N LYS A 349 -29.33 -4.80 -18.04
CA LYS A 349 -30.29 -5.79 -17.49
C LYS A 349 -31.74 -5.42 -17.79
N LEU A 350 -32.09 -4.12 -17.74
CA LEU A 350 -33.44 -3.66 -18.06
C LEU A 350 -33.81 -3.92 -19.53
N SER A 351 -32.89 -3.64 -20.46
CA SER A 351 -33.11 -3.89 -21.89
C SER A 351 -33.20 -5.39 -22.22
N HIS A 352 -32.45 -6.24 -21.52
CA HIS A 352 -32.61 -7.70 -21.65
C HIS A 352 -33.97 -8.17 -21.13
N ILE A 353 -34.42 -7.70 -19.96
CA ILE A 353 -35.73 -8.06 -19.40
C ILE A 353 -36.86 -7.57 -20.31
N GLN A 354 -36.76 -6.35 -20.83
CA GLN A 354 -37.80 -5.77 -21.69
C GLN A 354 -37.87 -6.47 -23.06
N LYS A 355 -36.73 -6.89 -23.63
CA LYS A 355 -36.71 -7.74 -24.83
C LYS A 355 -37.28 -9.15 -24.57
N GLN A 356 -37.08 -9.68 -23.37
CA GLN A 356 -37.52 -11.01 -22.97
C GLN A 356 -39.02 -11.04 -22.62
N ALA A 357 -39.56 -9.93 -22.11
CA ALA A 357 -40.99 -9.74 -21.86
C ALA A 357 -41.80 -9.45 -23.14
N ALA A 358 -41.16 -8.96 -24.20
CA ALA A 358 -41.79 -8.66 -25.49
C ALA A 358 -41.84 -9.86 -26.46
N ALA A 359 -41.25 -11.01 -26.11
CA ALA A 359 -41.27 -12.21 -26.94
C ALA A 359 -42.54 -13.05 -26.66
N PRO A 360 -43.29 -13.50 -27.70
CA PRO A 360 -44.45 -14.36 -27.51
C PRO A 360 -44.05 -15.74 -26.92
N PRO A 361 -44.91 -16.38 -26.10
CA PRO A 361 -44.55 -17.60 -25.38
C PRO A 361 -44.29 -18.76 -26.35
N PRO A 362 -43.24 -19.59 -26.10
CA PRO A 362 -42.87 -20.70 -26.96
C PRO A 362 -43.92 -21.83 -26.95
N PRO A 363 -44.14 -22.54 -28.07
CA PRO A 363 -45.09 -23.64 -28.15
C PRO A 363 -44.66 -24.83 -27.25
N PRO A 364 -45.62 -25.61 -26.72
CA PRO A 364 -45.34 -26.71 -25.81
C PRO A 364 -44.56 -27.84 -26.51
N PRO A 365 -43.60 -28.49 -25.80
CA PRO A 365 -42.75 -29.53 -26.38
C PRO A 365 -43.53 -30.82 -26.70
N PRO A 366 -43.17 -31.55 -27.78
CA PRO A 366 -43.82 -32.80 -28.17
C PRO A 366 -43.50 -33.94 -27.19
N SER A 367 -44.48 -34.83 -26.98
CA SER A 367 -44.42 -35.95 -26.03
C SER A 367 -43.32 -36.99 -26.39
N PRO A 368 -42.63 -37.57 -25.40
CA PRO A 368 -41.55 -38.54 -25.64
C PRO A 368 -42.09 -39.90 -26.14
N PRO A 369 -41.37 -40.59 -27.06
CA PRO A 369 -41.76 -41.90 -27.58
C PRO A 369 -41.54 -43.05 -26.57
N PRO A 370 -42.29 -44.18 -26.70
CA PRO A 370 -42.25 -45.28 -25.74
C PRO A 370 -40.94 -46.10 -25.81
N PRO A 371 -40.51 -46.72 -24.70
CA PRO A 371 -39.26 -47.46 -24.61
C PRO A 371 -39.31 -48.81 -25.36
N PRO A 372 -38.18 -49.26 -25.96
CA PRO A 372 -38.10 -50.54 -26.67
C PRO A 372 -37.99 -51.75 -25.73
N PRO A 373 -38.43 -52.95 -26.17
CA PRO A 373 -38.44 -54.17 -25.34
C PRO A 373 -37.03 -54.78 -25.13
N PRO A 374 -36.86 -55.61 -24.09
CA PRO A 374 -35.55 -56.14 -23.70
C PRO A 374 -35.04 -57.21 -24.68
N GLN A 375 -33.74 -57.18 -24.99
CA GLN A 375 -33.06 -58.17 -25.83
C GLN A 375 -32.26 -59.14 -24.97
N ASP A 376 -32.52 -60.44 -25.19
CA ASP A 376 -31.90 -61.59 -24.52
C ASP A 376 -30.41 -61.78 -24.88
N GLU A 377 -29.68 -62.36 -23.92
CA GLU A 377 -28.32 -62.90 -24.08
C GLU A 377 -28.23 -63.95 -25.20
N GLY A 378 -27.11 -63.95 -25.94
CA GLY A 378 -26.77 -65.12 -26.75
C GLY A 378 -25.67 -64.91 -27.79
N SER A 379 -24.53 -65.56 -27.54
CA SER A 379 -23.53 -66.05 -28.50
C SER A 379 -22.46 -65.07 -29.02
N GLY A 380 -21.19 -65.37 -28.67
CA GLY A 380 -20.01 -65.05 -29.49
C GLY A 380 -20.03 -65.82 -30.83
N PRO A 381 -18.97 -65.82 -31.68
CA PRO A 381 -17.56 -65.92 -31.27
C PRO A 381 -16.56 -65.10 -32.15
N GLY A 382 -15.26 -65.24 -31.86
CA GLY A 382 -14.27 -65.45 -32.93
C GLY A 382 -13.33 -64.30 -33.30
N LEU A 383 -12.07 -64.47 -32.86
CA LEU A 383 -10.83 -64.43 -33.65
C LEU A 383 -10.38 -63.18 -34.44
N ALA A 384 -9.05 -63.04 -34.45
CA ALA A 384 -8.17 -62.43 -35.47
C ALA A 384 -8.09 -60.89 -35.48
N LEU A 385 -6.97 -60.22 -35.77
CA LEU A 385 -5.55 -60.49 -36.03
C LEU A 385 -4.94 -59.08 -36.27
N GLN A 386 -3.64 -58.91 -35.99
CA GLN A 386 -2.72 -57.93 -36.61
C GLN A 386 -3.05 -56.42 -36.48
N GLY A 387 -2.16 -55.54 -36.04
CA GLY A 387 -0.71 -55.51 -36.26
C GLY A 387 -0.40 -54.55 -37.42
N ALA A 388 -0.06 -53.30 -37.09
CA ALA A 388 0.93 -52.43 -37.75
C ALA A 388 0.98 -51.10 -36.99
#